data_AF-A0A497XA52-F1
#
_entry.id   AF-A0A497XA52-F1
#
_cell.length_a   1.000
_cell.length_b   1.000
_cell.length_c   1.000
_cell.angle_alpha   90.00
_cell.angle_beta   90.00
_cell.angle_gamma   90.00
#
_symmetry.space_group_name_H-M   'P 1'
#
loop_
_entity.id
_entity.type
_entity.pdbx_description
1 polymer ?
#
loop_
_entity_poly.entity_id
_entity_poly.type
_entity_poly.pdbx_seq_one_letter_code
_entity_poly.pdbx_strand_id
1 'polypeptide(L)'
;MSVAVLTDAWRSRGPLAWLLLPVGLLFFAIVAVRRRLYRAGLLKSTTLPVPVVVVGNITAGGAGKTPLTIWLARALQAAGRHPGVVSRGHGRDDDAVREVGAGATAAEVGDEPLLIHRRAGCPVVVGRDRVAAAVALLAAHPECDVIVADDGLQHYRLARDIELVVCDARGVMNGWPLPAGPLREPVSRLREADALVLNGCCSAVAHGVAVFRMDLEGARFHRLDGRAQSCTAAELAGKRLHALAGIGDPARFFAHLEELGLSCETHAFPDHHRYAGADFPREGDAIVTTEKDAVKFPPDLALPVWVLPVAARLEPDLAQFVVERIDGRPPA
;
A
#
# COMPACT_ATOMS: atom_id res chain seq x y z
N MET A 1 19.74 8.92 -12.43
CA MET A 1 19.95 7.74 -11.57
C MET A 1 18.63 6.99 -11.49
N SER A 2 18.57 5.74 -11.94
CA SER A 2 17.31 4.99 -11.95
C SER A 2 16.87 4.64 -10.52
N VAL A 3 15.56 4.48 -10.31
CA VAL A 3 14.99 4.06 -9.03
C VAL A 3 15.58 2.72 -8.57
N ALA A 4 15.91 1.84 -9.51
CA ALA A 4 16.58 0.56 -9.24
C ALA A 4 17.97 0.74 -8.60
N VAL A 5 18.80 1.66 -9.13
CA VAL A 5 20.15 1.94 -8.57
C VAL A 5 20.06 2.51 -7.16
N LEU A 6 19.08 3.38 -6.89
CA LEU A 6 18.82 3.91 -5.54
C LEU A 6 18.36 2.82 -4.58
N THR A 7 17.45 1.95 -5.00
CA THR A 7 16.90 0.88 -4.17
C THR A 7 17.99 -0.14 -3.79
N ASP A 8 18.89 -0.45 -4.73
CA ASP A 8 20.04 -1.32 -4.45
C ASP A 8 21.06 -0.64 -3.52
N ALA A 9 21.34 0.65 -3.74
CA ALA A 9 22.20 1.44 -2.86
C ALA A 9 21.69 1.52 -1.41
N TRP A 10 20.37 1.40 -1.19
CA TRP A 10 19.79 1.39 0.16
C TRP A 10 20.03 0.11 0.94
N ARG A 11 20.46 -0.99 0.30
CA ARG A 11 20.79 -2.25 0.97
C ARG A 11 22.04 -2.15 1.84
N SER A 12 22.95 -1.23 1.52
CA SER A 12 24.21 -1.07 2.23
C SER A 12 24.59 0.41 2.45
N ARG A 13 25.64 0.66 3.24
CA ARG A 13 26.20 2.01 3.45
C ARG A 13 27.42 2.23 2.55
N GLY A 14 27.23 2.02 1.25
CA GLY A 14 28.28 2.19 0.24
C GLY A 14 28.66 3.66 -0.02
N PRO A 15 29.63 3.92 -0.91
CA PRO A 15 30.11 5.28 -1.22
C PRO A 15 29.01 6.24 -1.67
N LEU A 16 28.06 5.75 -2.48
CA LEU A 16 26.91 6.55 -2.92
C LEU A 16 26.00 6.96 -1.75
N ALA A 17 25.74 6.04 -0.81
CA ALA A 17 24.94 6.35 0.37
C ALA A 17 25.63 7.42 1.24
N TRP A 18 26.95 7.31 1.43
CA TRP A 18 27.73 8.31 2.18
C TRP A 18 27.73 9.69 1.49
N LEU A 19 27.86 9.71 0.17
CA LEU A 19 27.78 10.95 -0.62
C LEU A 19 26.41 11.63 -0.48
N LEU A 20 25.33 10.84 -0.41
CA LEU A 20 23.96 11.34 -0.27
C LEU A 20 23.56 11.65 1.18
N LEU A 21 24.35 11.22 2.18
CA LEU A 21 24.02 11.36 3.59
C LEU A 21 23.77 12.83 4.03
N PRO A 22 24.57 13.83 3.61
CA PRO A 22 24.29 15.23 3.97
C PRO A 22 22.91 15.70 3.51
N VAL A 23 22.49 15.31 2.30
CA VAL A 23 21.15 15.60 1.76
C VAL A 23 20.09 14.88 2.59
N GLY A 24 20.35 13.62 2.97
CA GLY A 24 19.44 12.87 3.81
C GLY A 24 19.28 13.42 5.23
N LEU A 25 20.36 13.90 5.85
CA LEU A 25 20.30 14.56 7.15
C LEU A 25 19.49 15.86 7.08
N LEU A 26 19.67 16.65 6.01
CA LEU A 26 18.86 17.85 5.76
C LEU A 26 17.38 17.48 5.60
N PHE A 27 17.06 16.44 4.83
CA PHE A 27 15.70 15.94 4.67
C PHE A 27 15.06 15.59 6.02
N PHE A 28 15.75 14.80 6.86
CA PHE A 28 15.27 14.48 8.20
C PHE A 28 15.13 15.69 9.12
N ALA A 29 16.05 16.65 9.04
CA ALA A 29 15.93 17.90 9.80
C ALA A 29 14.64 18.65 9.44
N ILE A 30 14.33 18.77 8.14
CA ILE A 30 13.09 19.39 7.65
C ILE A 30 11.86 18.62 8.15
N VAL A 31 11.86 17.29 8.03
CA VAL A 31 10.76 16.43 8.50
C VAL A 31 10.56 16.58 10.02
N ALA A 32 11.64 16.57 10.80
CA ALA A 32 11.60 16.71 12.25
C ALA A 32 11.08 18.10 12.68
N VAL A 33 11.55 19.17 12.04
CA VAL A 33 11.05 20.54 12.28
C VAL A 33 9.57 20.61 11.95
N ARG A 34 9.16 20.17 10.74
CA ARG A 34 7.75 20.18 10.32
C ARG A 34 6.87 19.45 11.33
N ARG A 35 7.30 18.28 11.80
CA ARG A 35 6.56 17.48 12.77
C ARG A 35 6.43 18.20 14.13
N ARG A 36 7.52 18.82 14.62
CA ARG A 36 7.49 19.63 15.84
C ARG A 36 6.53 20.81 15.71
N LEU A 37 6.47 21.46 14.55
CA LEU A 37 5.53 22.56 14.32
C LEU A 37 4.06 22.12 14.37
N TYR A 38 3.70 20.96 13.81
CA TYR A 38 2.35 20.40 13.96
C TYR A 38 2.05 20.02 15.41
N ARG A 39 2.99 19.39 16.11
CA ARG A 39 2.82 19.02 17.53
C ARG A 39 2.66 20.22 18.45
N ALA A 40 3.36 21.31 18.16
CA ALA A 40 3.25 22.56 18.89
C ALA A 40 1.99 23.36 18.53
N GLY A 41 1.15 22.87 17.60
CA GLY A 41 -0.03 23.59 17.12
C GLY A 41 0.28 24.82 16.26
N LEU A 42 1.55 25.03 15.87
CA LEU A 42 1.98 26.15 15.03
C LEU A 42 1.55 25.99 13.56
N LEU A 43 1.38 24.74 13.12
CA LEU A 43 0.77 24.41 11.83
C LEU A 43 -0.62 23.85 12.05
N LYS A 44 -1.58 24.30 11.23
CA LYS A 44 -2.99 23.90 11.35
C LYS A 44 -3.20 22.45 10.94
N SER A 45 -3.71 21.65 11.88
CA SER A 45 -4.34 20.35 11.61
C SER A 45 -5.86 20.50 11.60
N THR A 46 -6.53 19.66 10.81
CA THR A 46 -8.00 19.65 10.67
C THR A 46 -8.51 18.35 11.24
N THR A 47 -9.38 18.45 12.23
CA THR A 47 -10.15 17.33 12.78
C THR A 47 -11.42 17.14 11.96
N LEU A 48 -11.80 15.89 11.75
CA LEU A 48 -13.04 15.52 11.09
C LEU A 48 -14.11 15.17 12.14
N PRO A 49 -15.40 15.19 11.80
CA PRO A 49 -16.47 14.80 12.71
C PRO A 49 -16.53 13.29 12.99
N VAL A 50 -15.75 12.50 12.26
CA VAL A 50 -15.64 11.04 12.39
C VAL A 50 -14.19 10.63 12.64
N PRO A 51 -13.94 9.47 13.29
CA PRO A 51 -12.60 8.96 13.52
C PRO A 51 -11.80 8.74 12.23
N VAL A 52 -10.51 8.98 12.29
CA VAL A 52 -9.56 8.80 11.19
C VAL A 52 -8.49 7.77 11.56
N VAL A 53 -8.48 6.66 10.83
CA VAL A 53 -7.47 5.60 10.92
C VAL A 53 -6.46 5.77 9.79
N VAL A 54 -5.21 6.02 10.13
CA VAL A 54 -4.12 6.17 9.16
C VAL A 54 -3.37 4.85 9.00
N VAL A 55 -3.26 4.38 7.76
CA VAL A 55 -2.37 3.28 7.38
C VAL A 55 -1.15 3.86 6.65
N GLY A 56 0.06 3.49 7.04
CA GLY A 56 1.23 3.83 6.24
C GLY A 56 2.51 3.13 6.64
N ASN A 57 3.63 3.58 6.09
CA ASN A 57 4.97 3.09 6.44
C ASN A 57 6.00 4.24 6.60
N ILE A 58 7.10 3.93 7.29
CA ILE A 58 8.22 4.88 7.46
C ILE A 58 9.29 4.76 6.39
N THR A 59 9.21 3.75 5.51
CA THR A 59 10.15 3.50 4.41
C THR A 59 9.55 3.89 3.05
N ALA A 60 10.39 4.25 2.09
CA ALA A 60 9.98 4.31 0.69
C ALA A 60 9.91 2.89 0.11
N GLY A 61 8.82 2.58 -0.60
CA GLY A 61 8.54 1.28 -1.20
C GLY A 61 7.20 0.67 -0.75
N GLY A 62 6.77 -0.39 -1.44
CA GLY A 62 5.53 -1.10 -1.13
C GLY A 62 5.63 -2.01 0.09
N ALA A 63 5.22 -1.55 1.26
CA ALA A 63 5.25 -2.34 2.51
C ALA A 63 4.02 -3.26 2.72
N GLY A 64 3.08 -3.28 1.78
CA GLY A 64 1.79 -3.97 1.95
C GLY A 64 0.71 -3.12 2.61
N LYS A 65 0.75 -1.80 2.43
CA LYS A 65 -0.29 -0.87 2.90
C LYS A 65 -1.64 -1.15 2.24
N THR A 66 -1.67 -1.27 0.92
CA THR A 66 -2.92 -1.45 0.16
C THR A 66 -3.69 -2.71 0.57
N PRO A 67 -3.07 -3.91 0.71
CA PRO A 67 -3.74 -5.08 1.28
C PRO A 67 -4.31 -4.84 2.69
N LEU A 68 -3.56 -4.17 3.56
CA LEU A 68 -4.03 -3.84 4.91
C LEU A 68 -5.21 -2.85 4.89
N THR A 69 -5.16 -1.82 4.04
CA THR A 69 -6.25 -0.85 3.87
C THR A 69 -7.53 -1.54 3.39
N ILE A 70 -7.43 -2.43 2.40
CA ILE A 70 -8.56 -3.22 1.89
C ILE A 70 -9.14 -4.13 2.98
N TRP A 71 -8.26 -4.83 3.70
CA TRP A 71 -8.68 -5.70 4.80
C TRP A 71 -9.37 -4.91 5.90
N LEU A 72 -8.80 -3.77 6.31
CA LEU A 72 -9.32 -2.95 7.39
C LEU A 72 -10.69 -2.39 7.04
N ALA A 73 -10.87 -1.87 5.82
CA ALA A 73 -12.18 -1.39 5.36
C ALA A 73 -13.23 -2.51 5.43
N ARG A 74 -12.92 -3.72 4.93
CA ARG A 74 -13.83 -4.87 5.00
C ARG A 74 -14.11 -5.33 6.43
N ALA A 75 -13.10 -5.31 7.30
CA ALA A 75 -13.25 -5.71 8.69
C ALA A 75 -14.13 -4.71 9.47
N LEU A 76 -13.97 -3.41 9.21
CA LEU A 76 -14.84 -2.36 9.76
C LEU A 76 -16.28 -2.52 9.27
N GLN A 77 -16.49 -2.81 7.98
CA GLN A 77 -17.83 -3.13 7.44
C GLN A 77 -18.45 -4.35 8.13
N ALA A 78 -17.68 -5.42 8.32
CA ALA A 78 -18.14 -6.62 9.04
C ALA A 78 -18.50 -6.32 10.51
N ALA A 79 -17.85 -5.33 11.11
CA ALA A 79 -18.17 -4.81 12.44
C ALA A 79 -19.33 -3.80 12.46
N GLY A 80 -20.03 -3.61 11.33
CA GLY A 80 -21.20 -2.73 11.22
C GLY A 80 -20.88 -1.23 11.02
N ARG A 81 -19.63 -0.90 10.67
CA ARG A 81 -19.19 0.46 10.33
C ARG A 81 -19.34 0.74 8.84
N HIS A 82 -19.33 2.02 8.48
CA HIS A 82 -19.34 2.48 7.09
C HIS A 82 -18.04 3.25 6.80
N PRO A 83 -16.94 2.55 6.46
CA PRO A 83 -15.69 3.21 6.18
C PRO A 83 -15.73 3.97 4.86
N GLY A 84 -15.05 5.12 4.81
CA GLY A 84 -14.64 5.81 3.59
C GLY A 84 -13.11 5.84 3.47
N VAL A 85 -12.56 5.58 2.29
CA VAL A 85 -11.10 5.59 2.10
C VAL A 85 -10.66 6.87 1.41
N VAL A 86 -9.58 7.48 1.93
CA VAL A 86 -8.89 8.58 1.25
C VAL A 86 -7.45 8.18 0.90
N SER A 87 -7.02 8.52 -0.31
CA SER A 87 -5.65 8.24 -0.76
C SER A 87 -5.08 9.41 -1.59
N ARG A 88 -3.77 9.42 -1.83
CA ARG A 88 -3.12 10.42 -2.70
C ARG A 88 -3.53 10.26 -4.17
N GLY A 89 -3.68 9.01 -4.62
CA GLY A 89 -3.67 8.67 -6.05
C GLY A 89 -2.27 8.70 -6.64
N HIS A 90 -1.38 7.81 -6.21
CA HIS A 90 -0.04 7.74 -6.81
C HIS A 90 -0.14 7.31 -8.29
N GLY A 91 0.66 7.92 -9.17
CA GLY A 91 0.73 7.57 -10.60
C GLY A 91 -0.27 8.30 -11.52
N ARG A 92 -1.17 9.12 -10.96
CA ARG A 92 -2.12 9.95 -11.73
C ARG A 92 -1.47 11.20 -12.34
N ASP A 93 -2.14 11.80 -13.32
CA ASP A 93 -1.64 12.97 -14.06
C ASP A 93 -2.05 14.33 -13.45
N ASP A 94 -3.05 14.37 -12.55
CA ASP A 94 -3.58 15.60 -11.92
C ASP A 94 -3.56 15.53 -10.38
N ASP A 95 -3.77 16.67 -9.69
CA ASP A 95 -3.76 16.74 -8.21
C ASP A 95 -5.19 16.93 -7.61
N ALA A 96 -6.23 16.88 -8.45
CA ALA A 96 -7.61 17.22 -8.11
C ALA A 96 -8.23 16.27 -7.06
N VAL A 97 -9.21 16.75 -6.30
CA VAL A 97 -10.04 15.87 -5.47
C VAL A 97 -11.06 15.17 -6.38
N ARG A 98 -11.11 13.84 -6.35
CA ARG A 98 -12.03 13.05 -7.20
C ARG A 98 -12.44 11.76 -6.48
N GLU A 99 -13.71 11.43 -6.55
CA GLU A 99 -14.23 10.12 -6.14
C GLU A 99 -13.88 9.07 -7.20
N VAL A 100 -13.45 7.89 -6.75
CA VAL A 100 -13.16 6.75 -7.63
C VAL A 100 -14.49 6.11 -8.02
N GLY A 101 -14.90 6.31 -9.28
CA GLY A 101 -16.09 5.66 -9.83
C GLY A 101 -15.79 4.28 -10.44
N ALA A 102 -16.84 3.51 -10.72
CA ALA A 102 -16.74 2.16 -11.27
C ALA A 102 -16.01 2.08 -12.62
N GLY A 103 -16.11 3.13 -13.45
CA GLY A 103 -15.44 3.24 -14.75
C GLY A 103 -14.05 3.90 -14.70
N ALA A 104 -13.56 4.27 -13.52
CA ALA A 104 -12.29 4.98 -13.39
C ALA A 104 -11.10 4.11 -13.81
N THR A 105 -10.10 4.75 -14.39
CA THR A 105 -8.84 4.13 -14.82
C THR A 105 -7.71 4.41 -13.83
N ALA A 106 -6.68 3.57 -13.83
CA ALA A 106 -5.50 3.77 -12.98
C ALA A 106 -4.77 5.09 -13.30
N ALA A 107 -4.87 5.60 -14.54
CA ALA A 107 -4.30 6.90 -14.92
C ALA A 107 -5.04 8.08 -14.28
N GLU A 108 -6.34 7.96 -14.05
CA GLU A 108 -7.18 9.04 -13.48
C GLU A 108 -7.10 9.10 -11.96
N VAL A 109 -7.05 7.94 -11.29
CA VAL A 109 -7.15 7.87 -9.82
C VAL A 109 -5.93 7.25 -9.14
N GLY A 110 -5.01 6.67 -9.90
CA GLY A 110 -3.92 5.85 -9.39
C GLY A 110 -4.28 4.37 -9.30
N ASP A 111 -3.25 3.52 -9.34
CA ASP A 111 -3.40 2.07 -9.29
C ASP A 111 -3.91 1.56 -7.93
N GLU A 112 -3.35 2.05 -6.83
CA GLU A 112 -3.72 1.64 -5.47
C GLU A 112 -5.16 2.05 -5.10
N PRO A 113 -5.63 3.30 -5.32
CA PRO A 113 -7.02 3.66 -5.00
C PRO A 113 -8.04 2.94 -5.86
N LEU A 114 -7.72 2.69 -7.14
CA LEU A 114 -8.60 1.90 -8.01
C LEU A 114 -8.72 0.46 -7.49
N LEU A 115 -7.61 -0.15 -7.08
CA LEU A 115 -7.62 -1.48 -6.47
C LEU A 115 -8.42 -1.49 -5.16
N ILE A 116 -8.23 -0.47 -4.31
CA ILE A 116 -9.00 -0.34 -3.06
C ILE A 116 -10.49 -0.24 -3.36
N HIS A 117 -10.91 0.62 -4.28
CA HIS A 117 -12.31 0.78 -4.65
C HIS A 117 -12.94 -0.53 -5.10
N ARG A 118 -12.26 -1.27 -6.00
CA ARG A 118 -12.74 -2.56 -6.54
C ARG A 118 -12.85 -3.66 -5.48
N ARG A 119 -12.01 -3.62 -4.43
CA ARG A 119 -11.91 -4.70 -3.44
C ARG A 119 -12.65 -4.35 -2.15
N ALA A 120 -12.47 -3.17 -1.61
CA ALA A 120 -13.02 -2.78 -0.32
C ALA A 120 -14.55 -2.63 -0.34
N GLY A 121 -15.15 -2.29 -1.49
CA GLY A 121 -16.61 -2.12 -1.58
C GLY A 121 -17.11 -0.95 -0.74
N CYS A 122 -16.30 0.11 -0.64
CA CYS A 122 -16.62 1.33 0.09
C CYS A 122 -16.24 2.57 -0.75
N PRO A 123 -16.77 3.77 -0.42
CA PRO A 123 -16.39 5.00 -1.10
C PRO A 123 -14.88 5.24 -1.01
N VAL A 124 -14.28 5.68 -2.12
CA VAL A 124 -12.84 6.02 -2.19
C VAL A 124 -12.70 7.38 -2.86
N VAL A 125 -12.00 8.31 -2.20
CA VAL A 125 -11.71 9.64 -2.76
C VAL A 125 -10.20 9.86 -2.81
N VAL A 126 -9.71 10.28 -3.97
CA VAL A 126 -8.30 10.61 -4.18
C VAL A 126 -8.08 12.11 -4.15
N GLY A 127 -6.97 12.54 -3.55
CA GLY A 127 -6.58 13.94 -3.53
C GLY A 127 -5.21 14.15 -2.90
N ARG A 128 -4.44 15.11 -3.44
CA ARG A 128 -3.17 15.49 -2.81
C ARG A 128 -3.41 16.09 -1.42
N ASP A 129 -4.43 16.93 -1.28
CA ASP A 129 -4.91 17.39 0.02
C ASP A 129 -5.90 16.37 0.59
N ARG A 130 -5.45 15.59 1.59
CA ARG A 130 -6.29 14.54 2.21
C ARG A 130 -7.42 15.13 3.03
N VAL A 131 -7.27 16.35 3.54
CA VAL A 131 -8.34 17.02 4.28
C VAL A 131 -9.47 17.33 3.31
N ALA A 132 -9.15 17.93 2.15
CA ALA A 132 -10.14 18.22 1.12
C ALA A 132 -10.81 16.94 0.59
N ALA A 133 -10.03 15.87 0.36
CA ALA A 133 -10.56 14.57 -0.06
C ALA A 133 -11.53 13.98 0.98
N ALA A 134 -11.17 14.00 2.27
CA ALA A 134 -12.00 13.44 3.32
C ALA A 134 -13.28 14.27 3.56
N VAL A 135 -13.18 15.60 3.50
CA VAL A 135 -14.36 16.48 3.59
C VAL A 135 -15.30 16.23 2.40
N ALA A 136 -14.77 16.11 1.18
CA ALA A 136 -15.58 15.79 0.01
C ALA A 136 -16.24 14.41 0.12
N LEU A 137 -15.51 13.41 0.64
CA LEU A 137 -16.06 12.06 0.88
C LEU A 137 -17.24 12.13 1.85
N LEU A 138 -17.08 12.75 3.02
CA LEU A 138 -18.15 12.84 4.02
C LEU A 138 -19.35 13.69 3.55
N ALA A 139 -19.11 14.67 2.67
CA ALA A 139 -20.19 15.44 2.08
C ALA A 139 -21.01 14.61 1.07
N ALA A 140 -20.36 13.75 0.28
CA ALA A 140 -21.00 12.87 -0.69
C ALA A 140 -21.62 11.62 -0.04
N HIS A 141 -21.02 11.14 1.04
CA HIS A 141 -21.40 9.93 1.78
C HIS A 141 -21.59 10.23 3.28
N PRO A 142 -22.71 10.86 3.67
CA PRO A 142 -22.98 11.17 5.08
C PRO A 142 -23.13 9.93 5.98
N GLU A 143 -23.35 8.75 5.39
CA GLU A 143 -23.41 7.46 6.08
C GLU A 143 -22.04 6.99 6.60
N CYS A 144 -20.94 7.52 6.05
CA CYS A 144 -19.60 7.13 6.45
C CYS A 144 -19.29 7.59 7.87
N ASP A 145 -18.97 6.65 8.76
CA ASP A 145 -18.72 6.89 10.18
C ASP A 145 -17.25 6.72 10.60
N VAL A 146 -16.37 6.38 9.65
CA VAL A 146 -14.92 6.28 9.86
C VAL A 146 -14.18 6.55 8.55
N ILE A 147 -13.06 7.27 8.62
CA ILE A 147 -12.15 7.48 7.48
C ILE A 147 -10.91 6.61 7.62
N VAL A 148 -10.57 5.87 6.57
CA VAL A 148 -9.29 5.16 6.45
C VAL A 148 -8.39 5.90 5.48
N ALA A 149 -7.26 6.41 5.95
CA ALA A 149 -6.29 7.16 5.14
C ALA A 149 -5.12 6.27 4.71
N ASP A 150 -5.07 5.94 3.42
CA ASP A 150 -4.03 5.13 2.79
C ASP A 150 -2.76 5.95 2.48
N ASP A 151 -1.60 5.41 2.85
CA ASP A 151 -0.29 6.09 2.83
C ASP A 151 -0.32 7.49 3.49
N GLY A 152 -1.03 7.58 4.63
CA GLY A 152 -1.37 8.85 5.27
C GLY A 152 -0.36 9.36 6.31
N LEU A 153 0.65 8.56 6.70
CA LEU A 153 1.52 8.86 7.86
C LEU A 153 2.15 10.26 7.82
N GLN A 154 2.66 10.68 6.66
CA GLN A 154 3.31 11.98 6.51
C GLN A 154 2.33 13.16 6.29
N HIS A 155 1.01 12.91 6.29
CA HIS A 155 -0.01 13.94 6.07
C HIS A 155 -0.55 14.54 7.39
N TYR A 156 0.31 15.23 8.14
CA TYR A 156 0.00 15.83 9.45
C TYR A 156 -1.15 16.87 9.49
N ARG A 157 -1.55 17.42 8.34
CA ARG A 157 -2.69 18.34 8.25
C ARG A 157 -4.02 17.66 8.53
N LEU A 158 -4.13 16.36 8.27
CA LEU A 158 -5.30 15.57 8.66
C LEU A 158 -5.02 15.04 10.07
N ALA A 159 -5.85 15.44 11.03
CA ALA A 159 -5.79 14.85 12.36
C ALA A 159 -6.13 13.36 12.28
N ARG A 160 -5.47 12.56 13.11
CA ARG A 160 -5.58 11.10 13.12
C ARG A 160 -5.88 10.66 14.54
N ASP A 161 -6.77 9.69 14.68
CA ASP A 161 -7.16 9.11 15.97
C ASP A 161 -6.43 7.79 16.21
N ILE A 162 -6.16 7.05 15.13
CA ILE A 162 -5.45 5.77 15.17
C ILE A 162 -4.38 5.75 14.08
N GLU A 163 -3.17 5.35 14.43
CA GLU A 163 -2.06 5.20 13.51
C GLU A 163 -1.53 3.76 13.44
N LEU A 164 -1.66 3.17 12.26
CA LEU A 164 -1.18 1.82 11.93
C LEU A 164 0.05 1.93 11.02
N VAL A 165 1.19 1.42 11.49
CA VAL A 165 2.44 1.43 10.72
C VAL A 165 2.79 0.03 10.24
N VAL A 166 2.88 -0.13 8.93
CA VAL A 166 3.24 -1.40 8.27
C VAL A 166 4.76 -1.49 8.11
N CYS A 167 5.32 -2.58 8.61
CA CYS A 167 6.73 -2.96 8.47
C CYS A 167 6.80 -4.28 7.69
N ASP A 168 7.59 -4.34 6.62
CA ASP A 168 7.78 -5.57 5.85
C ASP A 168 9.14 -6.22 6.13
N ALA A 169 9.40 -7.36 5.49
CA ALA A 169 10.64 -8.11 5.62
C ALA A 169 11.91 -7.32 5.24
N ARG A 170 11.81 -6.20 4.50
CA ARG A 170 12.96 -5.34 4.19
C ARG A 170 13.41 -4.51 5.38
N GLY A 171 12.55 -4.39 6.39
CA GLY A 171 12.81 -3.65 7.62
C GLY A 171 13.19 -2.20 7.33
N VAL A 172 14.34 -1.77 7.84
CA VAL A 172 14.86 -0.38 7.68
C VAL A 172 16.02 -0.28 6.67
N MET A 173 16.42 -1.40 6.07
CA MET A 173 17.63 -1.55 5.23
C MET A 173 18.86 -0.88 5.87
N ASN A 174 19.58 0.01 5.18
CA ASN A 174 20.74 0.72 5.74
C ASN A 174 20.40 1.69 6.91
N GLY A 175 19.12 1.90 7.20
CA GLY A 175 18.62 2.71 8.31
C GLY A 175 18.82 4.21 8.13
N TRP A 176 19.09 4.67 6.91
CA TRP A 176 19.39 6.07 6.62
C TRP A 176 18.21 6.82 5.97
N PRO A 177 18.18 8.15 6.12
CA PRO A 177 17.15 9.00 5.52
C PRO A 177 17.21 9.02 3.99
N LEU A 178 16.06 9.25 3.35
CA LEU A 178 15.99 9.61 1.94
C LEU A 178 16.86 10.84 1.63
N PRO A 179 17.68 10.85 0.55
CA PRO A 179 17.86 9.79 -0.44
C PRO A 179 19.02 8.80 -0.13
N ALA A 180 19.77 8.98 0.95
CA ALA A 180 20.89 8.13 1.35
C ALA A 180 20.47 6.71 1.80
N GLY A 181 19.22 6.57 2.22
CA GLY A 181 18.55 5.33 2.59
C GLY A 181 17.05 5.44 2.35
N PRO A 182 16.24 4.44 2.74
CA PRO A 182 14.82 4.41 2.42
C PRO A 182 13.94 5.19 3.39
N LEU A 183 14.46 5.66 4.52
CA LEU A 183 13.59 6.16 5.58
C LEU A 183 13.01 7.54 5.22
N ARG A 184 11.68 7.63 5.29
CA ARG A 184 10.89 8.87 5.25
C ARG A 184 10.88 9.57 6.62
N GLU A 185 10.97 8.78 7.68
CA GLU A 185 10.96 9.21 9.08
C GLU A 185 11.92 8.35 9.91
N PRO A 186 12.47 8.87 11.03
CA PRO A 186 13.38 8.09 11.87
C PRO A 186 12.67 6.87 12.48
N VAL A 187 13.42 5.78 12.70
CA VAL A 187 12.89 4.53 13.29
C VAL A 187 12.24 4.74 14.66
N SER A 188 12.69 5.74 15.42
CA SER A 188 12.07 6.11 16.70
C SER A 188 10.58 6.47 16.57
N ARG A 189 10.12 6.89 15.38
CA ARG A 189 8.72 7.20 15.08
C ARG A 189 7.78 6.03 15.29
N LEU A 190 8.29 4.79 15.17
CA LEU A 190 7.50 3.57 15.38
C LEU A 190 6.94 3.47 16.81
N ARG A 191 7.63 4.07 17.80
CA ARG A 191 7.18 4.08 19.20
C ARG A 191 5.97 4.96 19.46
N GLU A 192 5.61 5.78 18.48
CA GLU A 192 4.57 6.79 18.59
C GLU A 192 3.35 6.43 17.74
N ALA A 193 3.33 5.22 17.17
CA ALA A 193 2.18 4.62 16.50
C ALA A 193 1.31 3.88 17.51
N ASP A 194 0.03 3.69 17.20
CA ASP A 194 -0.88 2.91 18.04
C ASP A 194 -0.65 1.41 17.86
N ALA A 195 -0.36 0.99 16.64
CA ALA A 195 -0.03 -0.38 16.32
C ALA A 195 0.99 -0.51 15.18
N LEU A 196 1.80 -1.56 15.27
CA LEU A 196 2.68 -2.02 14.20
C LEU A 196 2.09 -3.27 13.55
N VAL A 197 2.07 -3.29 12.22
CA VAL A 197 1.66 -4.44 11.42
C VAL A 197 2.88 -5.00 10.70
N LEU A 198 3.30 -6.20 11.09
CA LEU A 198 4.46 -6.90 10.57
C LEU A 198 4.04 -7.78 9.41
N ASN A 199 4.40 -7.37 8.19
CA ASN A 199 4.10 -8.10 6.97
C ASN A 199 5.15 -9.19 6.70
N GLY A 200 4.74 -10.45 6.83
CA GLY A 200 5.59 -11.63 6.69
C GLY A 200 6.58 -11.80 7.85
N CYS A 201 7.77 -12.33 7.57
CA CYS A 201 8.83 -12.61 8.55
C CYS A 201 9.58 -11.36 9.06
N CYS A 202 8.88 -10.24 9.26
CA CYS A 202 9.46 -9.03 9.83
C CYS A 202 9.57 -9.16 11.35
N SER A 203 10.71 -8.82 11.92
CA SER A 203 10.88 -8.60 13.36
C SER A 203 11.07 -7.10 13.62
N ALA A 204 10.02 -6.41 14.07
CA ALA A 204 10.17 -5.04 14.57
C ALA A 204 10.36 -5.05 16.09
N VAL A 205 11.36 -4.32 16.57
CA VAL A 205 11.67 -4.19 17.99
C VAL A 205 11.13 -2.84 18.49
N ALA A 206 9.82 -2.74 18.68
CA ALA A 206 9.21 -1.60 19.36
C ALA A 206 8.54 -2.07 20.65
N HIS A 207 9.22 -1.86 21.76
CA HIS A 207 8.67 -2.14 23.09
C HIS A 207 7.55 -1.14 23.40
N GLY A 208 6.41 -1.63 23.89
CA GLY A 208 5.29 -0.80 24.34
C GLY A 208 4.30 -0.36 23.25
N VAL A 209 4.40 -0.88 22.03
CA VAL A 209 3.42 -0.66 20.95
C VAL A 209 2.71 -1.97 20.65
N ALA A 210 1.41 -1.94 20.36
CA ALA A 210 0.68 -3.15 19.97
C ALA A 210 1.26 -3.69 18.65
N VAL A 211 1.48 -5.01 18.57
CA VAL A 211 2.09 -5.65 17.40
C VAL A 211 1.14 -6.70 16.85
N PHE A 212 0.91 -6.60 15.56
CA PHE A 212 0.10 -7.53 14.78
C PHE A 212 0.96 -8.11 13.66
N ARG A 213 0.76 -9.39 13.37
CA ARG A 213 1.37 -10.07 12.23
C ARG A 213 0.35 -10.08 11.10
N MET A 214 0.84 -9.82 9.90
CA MET A 214 0.07 -9.88 8.67
C MET A 214 0.78 -10.82 7.71
N ASP A 215 0.07 -11.84 7.25
CA ASP A 215 0.51 -12.71 6.17
C ASP A 215 -0.38 -12.45 4.95
N LEU A 216 0.22 -12.48 3.76
CA LEU A 216 -0.50 -12.31 2.51
C LEU A 216 -0.73 -13.70 1.90
N GLU A 217 -1.99 -14.12 1.87
CA GLU A 217 -2.39 -15.42 1.36
C GLU A 217 -3.05 -15.26 -0.02
N GLY A 218 -2.69 -16.13 -0.97
CA GLY A 218 -3.28 -16.16 -2.30
C GLY A 218 -2.91 -17.45 -3.02
N ALA A 219 -3.91 -18.23 -3.43
CA ALA A 219 -3.70 -19.53 -4.09
C ALA A 219 -4.62 -19.78 -5.29
N ARG A 220 -5.59 -18.88 -5.53
CA ARG A 220 -6.53 -18.94 -6.65
C ARG A 220 -6.33 -17.73 -7.54
N PHE A 221 -6.32 -17.98 -8.83
CA PHE A 221 -6.22 -16.95 -9.86
C PHE A 221 -7.60 -16.70 -10.46
N HIS A 222 -7.82 -15.50 -10.95
CA HIS A 222 -8.99 -15.17 -11.76
C HIS A 222 -8.56 -14.57 -13.09
N ARG A 223 -9.41 -14.73 -14.09
CA ARG A 223 -9.14 -14.24 -15.44
C ARG A 223 -9.45 -12.74 -15.52
N LEU A 224 -8.55 -11.97 -16.12
CA LEU A 224 -8.70 -10.50 -16.22
C LEU A 224 -9.77 -10.07 -17.23
N ASP A 225 -10.01 -10.85 -18.29
CA ASP A 225 -10.88 -10.50 -19.42
C ASP A 225 -12.39 -10.50 -19.12
N GLY A 226 -12.76 -10.41 -17.83
CA GLY A 226 -14.14 -10.35 -17.38
C GLY A 226 -14.90 -11.68 -17.45
N ARG A 227 -14.30 -12.73 -18.00
CA ARG A 227 -14.88 -14.08 -17.90
C ARG A 227 -14.79 -14.50 -16.43
N ALA A 228 -15.91 -14.94 -15.86
CA ALA A 228 -15.98 -15.46 -14.50
C ALA A 228 -15.30 -16.84 -14.38
N GLN A 229 -14.01 -16.89 -14.74
CA GLN A 229 -13.15 -18.05 -14.70
C GLN A 229 -12.12 -17.85 -13.61
N SER A 230 -12.00 -18.87 -12.75
CA SER A 230 -10.95 -18.96 -11.75
C SER A 230 -10.20 -20.28 -11.94
N CYS A 231 -8.93 -20.29 -11.60
CA CYS A 231 -8.14 -21.51 -11.59
C CYS A 231 -7.21 -21.56 -10.37
N THR A 232 -6.68 -22.75 -10.12
CA THR A 232 -5.67 -23.06 -9.13
C THR A 232 -4.29 -23.09 -9.79
N ALA A 233 -3.24 -23.04 -8.99
CA ALA A 233 -1.87 -23.22 -9.50
C ALA A 233 -1.70 -24.58 -10.22
N ALA A 234 -2.33 -25.65 -9.74
CA ALA A 234 -2.27 -26.96 -10.37
C ALA A 234 -2.78 -26.96 -11.83
N GLU A 235 -3.78 -26.14 -12.15
CA GLU A 235 -4.32 -26.00 -13.52
C GLU A 235 -3.46 -25.12 -14.45
N LEU A 236 -2.54 -24.36 -13.87
CA LEU A 236 -1.54 -23.58 -14.58
C LEU A 236 -0.19 -24.31 -14.68
N ALA A 237 0.05 -25.33 -13.85
CA ALA A 237 1.27 -26.10 -13.86
C ALA A 237 1.53 -26.77 -15.23
N GLY A 238 2.81 -26.78 -15.64
CA GLY A 238 3.24 -27.35 -16.93
C GLY A 238 2.98 -26.47 -18.15
N LYS A 239 2.32 -25.31 -18.00
CA LYS A 239 2.17 -24.31 -19.07
C LYS A 239 3.39 -23.40 -19.16
N ARG A 240 3.59 -22.80 -20.33
CA ARG A 240 4.55 -21.71 -20.57
C ARG A 240 3.97 -20.40 -20.06
N LEU A 241 4.28 -20.07 -18.81
CA LEU A 241 3.76 -18.90 -18.11
C LEU A 241 4.77 -17.75 -18.11
N HIS A 242 4.26 -16.53 -18.27
CA HIS A 242 5.04 -15.31 -18.05
C HIS A 242 4.53 -14.59 -16.80
N ALA A 243 5.39 -14.39 -15.80
CA ALA A 243 5.04 -13.67 -14.58
C ALA A 243 5.49 -12.21 -14.68
N LEU A 244 4.53 -11.27 -14.72
CA LEU A 244 4.79 -9.83 -14.84
C LEU A 244 4.48 -9.15 -13.50
N ALA A 245 5.41 -8.35 -12.97
CA ALA A 245 5.20 -7.60 -11.73
C ALA A 245 5.91 -6.24 -11.72
N GLY A 246 5.14 -5.18 -11.49
CA GLY A 246 5.55 -3.77 -11.40
C GLY A 246 5.24 -3.20 -10.02
N ILE A 247 5.65 -3.93 -8.99
CA ILE A 247 5.43 -3.62 -7.56
C ILE A 247 6.76 -3.34 -6.85
N GLY A 248 6.69 -2.82 -5.62
CA GLY A 248 7.90 -2.48 -4.84
C GLY A 248 8.85 -3.64 -4.49
N ASP A 249 8.42 -4.90 -4.63
CA ASP A 249 9.27 -6.08 -4.50
C ASP A 249 8.76 -7.24 -5.41
N PRO A 250 9.12 -7.24 -6.71
CA PRO A 250 8.67 -8.25 -7.66
C PRO A 250 9.17 -9.65 -7.32
N ALA A 251 10.36 -9.77 -6.70
CA ALA A 251 10.97 -11.05 -6.36
C ALA A 251 10.09 -11.85 -5.38
N ARG A 252 9.45 -11.16 -4.42
CA ARG A 252 8.50 -11.80 -3.50
C ARG A 252 7.30 -12.42 -4.23
N PHE A 253 6.79 -11.75 -5.27
CA PHE A 253 5.69 -12.30 -6.06
C PHE A 253 6.13 -13.53 -6.85
N PHE A 254 7.31 -13.50 -7.47
CA PHE A 254 7.83 -14.66 -8.20
C PHE A 254 8.10 -15.86 -7.29
N ALA A 255 8.72 -15.63 -6.13
CA ALA A 255 8.91 -16.67 -5.12
C ALA A 255 7.58 -17.30 -4.67
N HIS A 256 6.54 -16.49 -4.48
CA HIS A 256 5.20 -16.99 -4.13
C HIS A 256 4.61 -17.88 -5.24
N LEU A 257 4.83 -17.54 -6.52
CA LEU A 257 4.40 -18.41 -7.62
C LEU A 257 5.15 -19.74 -7.64
N GLU A 258 6.46 -19.73 -7.36
CA GLU A 258 7.29 -20.94 -7.23
C GLU A 258 6.84 -21.82 -6.06
N GLU A 259 6.51 -21.22 -4.91
CA GLU A 259 5.95 -21.93 -3.74
C GLU A 259 4.60 -22.59 -4.05
N LEU A 260 3.81 -22.00 -4.95
CA LEU A 260 2.58 -22.60 -5.49
C LEU A 260 2.83 -23.68 -6.55
N GLY A 261 4.09 -23.98 -6.89
CA GLY A 261 4.48 -25.00 -7.86
C GLY A 261 4.46 -24.54 -9.32
N LEU A 262 4.48 -23.23 -9.57
CA LEU A 262 4.50 -22.67 -10.93
C LEU A 262 5.93 -22.33 -11.36
N SER A 263 6.29 -22.73 -12.59
CA SER A 263 7.50 -22.28 -13.25
C SER A 263 7.12 -21.21 -14.28
N CYS A 264 7.64 -20.01 -14.10
CA CYS A 264 7.32 -18.84 -14.93
C CYS A 264 8.59 -18.18 -15.45
N GLU A 265 8.55 -17.66 -16.69
CA GLU A 265 9.51 -16.67 -17.14
C GLU A 265 9.18 -15.32 -16.46
N THR A 266 10.13 -14.73 -15.74
CA THR A 266 9.85 -13.58 -14.86
C THR A 266 10.22 -12.25 -15.51
N HIS A 267 9.31 -11.28 -15.41
CA HIS A 267 9.41 -9.95 -16.00
C HIS A 267 9.19 -8.89 -14.91
N ALA A 268 10.30 -8.39 -14.36
CA ALA A 268 10.28 -7.39 -13.29
C ALA A 268 10.24 -5.97 -13.86
N PHE A 269 9.29 -5.16 -13.40
CA PHE A 269 9.15 -3.75 -13.76
C PHE A 269 9.29 -2.85 -12.52
N PRO A 270 9.58 -1.55 -12.70
CA PRO A 270 9.56 -0.59 -11.60
C PRO A 270 8.20 -0.49 -10.91
N ASP A 271 8.18 -0.09 -9.64
CA ASP A 271 6.91 0.16 -8.92
C ASP A 271 6.10 1.26 -9.64
N HIS A 272 4.78 1.06 -9.75
CA HIS A 272 3.87 1.91 -10.52
C HIS A 272 4.19 2.01 -12.02
N HIS A 273 4.84 0.98 -12.61
CA HIS A 273 5.11 0.92 -14.05
C HIS A 273 3.85 1.14 -14.89
N ARG A 274 3.96 2.01 -15.91
CA ARG A 274 2.94 2.24 -16.93
C ARG A 274 3.20 1.27 -18.09
N TYR A 275 2.38 0.23 -18.17
CA TYR A 275 2.54 -0.83 -19.16
C TYR A 275 2.25 -0.33 -20.59
N ALA A 276 3.12 -0.71 -21.52
CA ALA A 276 2.97 -0.48 -22.94
C ALA A 276 2.87 -1.82 -23.70
N GLY A 277 2.38 -1.78 -24.95
CA GLY A 277 2.17 -2.98 -25.76
C GLY A 277 3.42 -3.84 -25.99
N ALA A 278 4.62 -3.27 -25.87
CA ALA A 278 5.90 -3.98 -26.00
C ALA A 278 6.29 -4.76 -24.73
N ASP A 279 5.69 -4.44 -23.57
CA ASP A 279 5.96 -5.10 -22.29
C ASP A 279 5.30 -6.48 -22.20
N PHE A 280 4.34 -6.77 -23.08
CA PHE A 280 3.54 -7.98 -23.03
C PHE A 280 4.08 -9.07 -23.98
N PRO A 281 4.37 -10.27 -23.46
CA PRO A 281 4.76 -11.40 -24.30
C PRO A 281 3.61 -11.79 -25.24
N ARG A 282 3.97 -12.18 -26.46
CA ARG A 282 3.03 -12.61 -27.52
C ARG A 282 2.98 -14.11 -27.73
N GLU A 283 3.99 -14.82 -27.24
CA GLU A 283 4.11 -16.27 -27.31
C GLU A 283 4.09 -16.84 -25.91
N GLY A 284 3.63 -18.09 -25.77
CA GLY A 284 3.40 -18.72 -24.46
C GLY A 284 1.94 -19.12 -24.31
N ASP A 285 1.57 -19.56 -23.11
CA ASP A 285 0.21 -20.04 -22.83
C ASP A 285 -0.60 -19.02 -22.01
N ALA A 286 0.06 -18.26 -21.13
CA ALA A 286 -0.60 -17.28 -20.27
C ALA A 286 0.36 -16.27 -19.63
N ILE A 287 -0.20 -15.13 -19.25
CA ILE A 287 0.45 -14.15 -18.36
C ILE A 287 -0.14 -14.32 -16.95
N VAL A 288 0.72 -14.26 -15.94
CA VAL A 288 0.37 -14.26 -14.52
C VAL A 288 0.83 -12.95 -13.89
N THR A 289 -0.03 -12.25 -13.15
CA THR A 289 0.30 -10.94 -12.58
C THR A 289 -0.40 -10.66 -11.25
N THR A 290 -0.04 -9.54 -10.61
CA THR A 290 -0.64 -9.08 -9.36
C THR A 290 -1.92 -8.28 -9.61
N GLU A 291 -2.80 -8.16 -8.60
CA GLU A 291 -3.98 -7.27 -8.72
C GLU A 291 -3.59 -5.80 -8.96
N LYS A 292 -2.48 -5.34 -8.35
CA LYS A 292 -1.98 -3.96 -8.52
C LYS A 292 -1.55 -3.70 -9.96
N ASP A 293 -0.97 -4.68 -10.64
CA ASP A 293 -0.55 -4.54 -12.03
C ASP A 293 -1.71 -4.73 -13.01
N ALA A 294 -2.60 -5.68 -12.72
CA ALA A 294 -3.75 -5.98 -13.57
C ALA A 294 -4.67 -4.78 -13.83
N VAL A 295 -4.83 -3.85 -12.87
CA VAL A 295 -5.66 -2.64 -13.08
C VAL A 295 -5.07 -1.66 -14.11
N LYS A 296 -3.80 -1.84 -14.51
CA LYS A 296 -3.09 -1.03 -15.51
C LYS A 296 -2.99 -1.72 -16.87
N PHE A 297 -3.38 -2.98 -16.97
CA PHE A 297 -3.26 -3.75 -18.20
C PHE A 297 -4.36 -3.33 -19.18
N PRO A 298 -4.06 -3.28 -20.49
CA PRO A 298 -5.09 -3.10 -21.50
C PRO A 298 -6.01 -4.34 -21.54
N PRO A 299 -7.27 -4.19 -21.95
CA PRO A 299 -8.23 -5.29 -22.00
C PRO A 299 -7.86 -6.34 -23.08
N ASP A 300 -7.23 -5.89 -24.17
CA ASP A 300 -6.95 -6.71 -25.35
C ASP A 300 -5.47 -7.13 -25.38
N LEU A 301 -5.16 -8.25 -24.72
CA LEU A 301 -3.84 -8.86 -24.71
C LEU A 301 -3.83 -10.15 -25.53
N ALA A 302 -2.69 -10.44 -26.17
CA ALA A 302 -2.53 -11.61 -27.04
C ALA A 302 -2.64 -12.94 -26.27
N LEU A 303 -2.24 -12.94 -25.00
CA LEU A 303 -2.30 -14.09 -24.11
C LEU A 303 -3.35 -13.86 -23.02
N PRO A 304 -4.00 -14.92 -22.52
CA PRO A 304 -4.89 -14.81 -21.37
C PRO A 304 -4.10 -14.38 -20.13
N VAL A 305 -4.67 -13.45 -19.36
CA VAL A 305 -4.08 -12.95 -18.12
C VAL A 305 -4.80 -13.54 -16.91
N TRP A 306 -4.01 -14.16 -16.04
CA TRP A 306 -4.42 -14.67 -14.74
C TRP A 306 -3.88 -13.76 -13.65
N VAL A 307 -4.79 -13.22 -12.85
CA VAL A 307 -4.47 -12.31 -11.75
C VAL A 307 -4.46 -13.11 -10.46
N LEU A 308 -3.38 -12.99 -9.68
CA LEU A 308 -3.28 -13.56 -8.34
C LEU A 308 -3.72 -12.51 -7.30
N PRO A 309 -4.96 -12.59 -6.78
CA PRO A 309 -5.36 -11.83 -5.62
C PRO A 309 -4.61 -12.29 -4.37
N VAL A 310 -4.24 -11.31 -3.55
CA VAL A 310 -3.73 -11.55 -2.20
C VAL A 310 -4.71 -10.99 -1.18
N ALA A 311 -4.93 -11.73 -0.10
CA ALA A 311 -5.70 -11.31 1.05
C ALA A 311 -4.77 -11.18 2.24
N ALA A 312 -4.91 -10.09 3.01
CA ALA A 312 -4.23 -9.99 4.28
C ALA A 312 -4.97 -10.84 5.32
N ARG A 313 -4.22 -11.65 6.05
CA ARG A 313 -4.65 -12.34 7.26
C ARG A 313 -3.86 -11.76 8.42
N LEU A 314 -4.56 -11.35 9.49
CA LEU A 314 -3.94 -10.72 10.64
C LEU A 314 -4.16 -11.49 11.92
N GLU A 315 -3.10 -11.55 12.74
CA GLU A 315 -3.12 -12.13 14.08
C GLU A 315 -2.24 -11.28 15.02
N PRO A 316 -2.68 -10.90 16.22
CA PRO A 316 -4.05 -11.01 16.78
C PRO A 316 -5.11 -10.20 16.00
N ASP A 317 -6.34 -10.12 16.51
CA ASP A 317 -7.43 -9.39 15.85
C ASP A 317 -7.22 -7.86 15.88
N LEU A 318 -6.63 -7.33 14.81
CA LEU A 318 -6.44 -5.88 14.64
C LEU A 318 -7.77 -5.13 14.49
N ALA A 319 -8.83 -5.76 13.97
CA ALA A 319 -10.09 -5.09 13.73
C ALA A 319 -10.77 -4.76 15.06
N GLN A 320 -10.76 -5.72 15.99
CA GLN A 320 -11.21 -5.50 17.36
C GLN A 320 -10.44 -4.33 18.00
N PHE A 321 -9.12 -4.32 17.93
CA PHE A 321 -8.29 -3.22 18.46
C PHE A 321 -8.69 -1.85 17.89
N VAL A 322 -8.91 -1.77 16.57
CA VAL A 322 -9.30 -0.52 15.92
C VAL A 322 -10.71 -0.09 16.33
N VAL A 323 -11.67 -1.02 16.39
CA VAL A 323 -13.05 -0.73 16.79
C VAL A 323 -13.12 -0.25 18.24
N GLU A 324 -12.41 -0.91 19.16
CA GLU A 324 -12.34 -0.49 20.57
C GLU A 324 -11.81 0.93 20.72
N ARG A 325 -10.76 1.28 19.96
CA ARG A 325 -10.20 2.63 19.94
C ARG A 325 -11.16 3.66 19.33
N ILE A 326 -11.86 3.31 18.26
CA ILE A 326 -12.91 4.15 17.65
C ILE A 326 -14.01 4.46 18.67
N ASP A 327 -14.40 3.47 19.47
CA ASP A 327 -15.42 3.59 20.51
C ASP A 327 -14.93 4.22 21.82
N GLY A 328 -13.66 4.65 21.88
CA GLY A 328 -13.06 5.26 23.07
C GLY A 328 -12.84 4.27 24.23
N ARG A 329 -12.81 2.97 23.96
CA ARG A 329 -12.52 1.92 24.94
C ARG A 329 -11.01 1.61 24.97
N PRO A 330 -10.42 1.33 26.15
CA PRO A 330 -9.06 0.80 26.19
C PRO A 330 -9.03 -0.58 25.50
N PRO A 331 -7.95 -0.93 24.76
CA PRO A 331 -7.83 -2.25 24.16
C PRO A 331 -7.83 -3.36 25.21
N ALA A 332 -8.56 -4.44 24.95
CA ALA A 332 -8.67 -5.61 25.84
C ALA A 332 -7.37 -6.43 25.97
#